data_AF-A0A8H4QSV0-F1
#
_entry.id   AF-A0A8H4QSV0-F1
#
_cell.length_a   1.000
_cell.length_b   1.000
_cell.length_c   1.000
_cell.angle_alpha   90.00
_cell.angle_beta   90.00
_cell.angle_gamma   90.00
#
_symmetry.space_group_name_H-M   'P 1'
#
loop_
_entity.id
_entity.type
_entity.pdbx_description
1 polymer ?
#
loop_
_entity_poly.entity_id
_entity_poly.type
_entity_poly.pdbx_seq_one_letter_code
_entity_poly.pdbx_strand_id
1 'polypeptide(L)'
;MAAVAAPVMGPVSDVVVGSLGDTILVELGLHGGFELTTKVANDLVFDKTIKKVIPIHSKRLETTGVKVLLITLQHKSTMADAALGFYRSSLHPDASLFATVKDYLAVEKGWFAPYLFASARRPIIPRSMKPDIIFCHGPFLSGDYRIGETLLKESASVICLCDPPPPTTPTPQENAQHGDHINLKTLSLPSISNLLSRSRTPSPEPELASVPQPPVPRRLVILLVGLKPHRKLWSLSARPGESVINYILLNGCPAIVIPAKVGAPLVAWDGLTLEQLWAVELPENEGTPSVSGKFEGVVDVLFEYIDLCINWERVRVPEPEDPSGDTDNPSSPKDILKGAVALLVAAAIRSKSSKEVKKEVDIDRSGIAMWRIP
;
A
#
# COMPACT_ATOMS: atom_id res chain seq x y z
N MET A 1 10.51 23.35 -1.77
CA MET A 1 11.31 22.30 -2.45
C MET A 1 11.31 21.08 -1.54
N ALA A 2 10.66 19.98 -1.91
CA ALA A 2 10.60 18.76 -1.09
C ALA A 2 11.90 17.97 -1.22
N ALA A 3 12.33 17.31 -0.15
CA ALA A 3 13.54 16.50 -0.14
C ALA A 3 13.17 15.02 -0.20
N VAL A 4 13.69 14.33 -1.21
CA VAL A 4 13.52 12.89 -1.39
C VAL A 4 14.90 12.24 -1.42
N ALA A 5 15.13 11.32 -0.50
CA ALA A 5 16.33 10.49 -0.51
C ALA A 5 15.90 9.03 -0.75
N ALA A 6 16.32 8.47 -1.87
CA ALA A 6 16.15 7.06 -2.19
C ALA A 6 17.50 6.48 -2.65
N PRO A 7 17.79 5.20 -2.37
CA PRO A 7 18.99 4.56 -2.89
C PRO A 7 19.01 4.60 -4.43
N VAL A 8 20.17 4.90 -5.02
CA VAL A 8 20.40 4.79 -6.47
C VAL A 8 20.33 3.32 -6.84
N MET A 9 19.20 2.90 -7.41
CA MET A 9 18.99 1.53 -7.86
C MET A 9 19.83 1.29 -9.12
N GLY A 10 20.88 0.46 -9.01
CA GLY A 10 21.50 -0.18 -10.16
C GLY A 10 20.51 -1.10 -10.88
N PRO A 11 20.82 -1.61 -12.09
CA PRO A 11 19.86 -2.36 -12.91
C PRO A 11 19.29 -3.54 -12.13
N VAL A 12 18.02 -3.40 -11.69
CA VAL A 12 17.27 -4.44 -11.01
C VAL A 12 16.76 -5.38 -12.10
N SER A 13 17.37 -6.56 -12.21
CA SER A 13 16.78 -7.66 -12.95
C SER A 13 15.61 -8.22 -12.14
N ASP A 14 14.40 -7.72 -12.38
CA ASP A 14 13.16 -8.37 -11.92
C ASP A 14 12.95 -9.63 -12.76
N VAL A 15 13.42 -10.77 -12.24
CA VAL A 15 12.96 -12.08 -12.71
C VAL A 15 11.61 -12.33 -12.04
N VAL A 16 10.53 -11.84 -12.63
CA VAL A 16 9.19 -12.38 -12.38
C VAL A 16 9.02 -13.60 -13.29
N VAL A 17 9.66 -14.70 -12.91
CA VAL A 17 9.17 -16.02 -13.31
C VAL A 17 8.02 -16.30 -12.37
N GLY A 18 6.79 -16.37 -12.91
CA GLY A 18 5.66 -16.96 -12.21
C GLY A 18 6.06 -18.37 -11.78
N SER A 19 6.49 -18.50 -10.53
CA SER A 19 6.84 -19.78 -9.92
C SER A 19 5.97 -19.95 -8.69
N LEU A 20 5.36 -21.13 -8.60
CA LEU A 20 4.60 -21.66 -7.46
C LEU A 20 5.36 -21.48 -6.13
N GLY A 21 5.33 -20.28 -5.52
CA GLY A 21 6.31 -19.94 -4.47
C GLY A 21 5.83 -19.10 -3.31
N ASP A 22 5.03 -18.07 -3.55
CA ASP A 22 4.54 -17.18 -2.49
C ASP A 22 3.01 -17.27 -2.46
N THR A 23 2.49 -17.93 -1.44
CA THR A 23 1.05 -17.94 -1.14
C THR A 23 0.78 -17.01 0.02
N ILE A 24 -0.41 -16.39 0.04
CA ILE A 24 -0.92 -15.77 1.25
C ILE A 24 -2.04 -16.64 1.79
N LEU A 25 -2.05 -16.89 3.09
CA LEU A 25 -3.16 -17.51 3.79
C LEU A 25 -3.75 -16.44 4.71
N VAL A 26 -5.05 -16.21 4.60
CA VAL A 26 -5.76 -15.19 5.37
C VAL A 26 -6.75 -15.89 6.27
N GLU A 27 -6.58 -15.75 7.57
CA GLU A 27 -7.53 -16.17 8.59
C GLU A 27 -8.29 -14.95 9.10
N LEU A 28 -9.62 -15.01 9.01
CA LEU A 28 -10.52 -13.91 9.33
C LEU A 28 -10.99 -14.01 10.78
N GLY A 29 -10.51 -13.12 11.65
CA GLY A 29 -11.01 -12.92 13.00
C GLY A 29 -12.05 -11.81 13.05
N LEU A 30 -13.33 -12.16 12.96
CA LEU A 30 -14.43 -11.20 13.09
C LEU A 30 -14.66 -10.84 14.57
N HIS A 31 -14.46 -9.58 14.93
CA HIS A 31 -15.02 -9.01 16.16
C HIS A 31 -16.36 -8.35 15.82
N GLY A 32 -17.36 -8.50 16.70
CA GLY A 32 -18.75 -8.10 16.41
C GLY A 32 -18.88 -6.63 16.00
N GLY A 33 -19.75 -6.33 15.03
CA GLY A 33 -20.07 -4.96 14.60
C GLY A 33 -19.41 -4.47 13.30
N PHE A 34 -18.49 -5.25 12.71
CA PHE A 34 -17.80 -4.82 11.49
C PHE A 34 -18.65 -4.87 10.20
N GLU A 35 -19.68 -5.73 10.12
CA GLU A 35 -20.39 -6.05 8.85
C GLU A 35 -21.73 -5.33 8.62
N LEU A 36 -22.31 -4.63 9.59
CA LEU A 36 -23.71 -4.20 9.51
C LEU A 36 -23.99 -2.93 8.68
N THR A 37 -22.99 -2.29 8.07
CA THR A 37 -23.16 -1.00 7.36
C THR A 37 -22.55 -0.91 5.96
N THR A 38 -21.82 -1.92 5.50
CA THR A 38 -20.89 -1.78 4.36
C THR A 38 -21.56 -1.92 2.98
N LYS A 39 -22.60 -2.75 2.83
CA LYS A 39 -23.27 -2.99 1.53
C LYS A 39 -24.11 -1.82 1.01
N VAL A 40 -24.44 -0.84 1.87
CA VAL A 40 -25.20 0.37 1.48
C VAL A 40 -24.27 1.58 1.33
N ALA A 41 -23.01 1.49 1.79
CA ALA A 41 -22.08 2.62 1.82
C ALA A 41 -21.37 2.83 0.49
N ASN A 42 -21.03 1.77 -0.25
CA ASN A 42 -20.31 1.92 -1.52
C ASN A 42 -21.14 2.72 -2.55
N ASP A 43 -22.40 2.37 -2.79
CA ASP A 43 -23.24 3.04 -3.79
C ASP A 43 -23.49 4.54 -3.53
N LEU A 44 -23.50 4.99 -2.27
CA LEU A 44 -23.76 6.39 -1.93
C LEU A 44 -22.52 7.29 -1.90
N VAL A 45 -21.31 6.72 -1.94
CA VAL A 45 -20.06 7.48 -2.06
C VAL A 45 -19.83 7.94 -3.50
N PHE A 46 -20.46 7.26 -4.48
CA PHE A 46 -20.27 7.54 -5.91
C PHE A 46 -21.14 8.66 -6.46
N ASP A 47 -22.23 9.02 -5.79
CA ASP A 47 -23.28 9.81 -6.44
C ASP A 47 -23.12 11.34 -6.28
N LYS A 48 -22.42 11.80 -5.23
CA LYS A 48 -22.27 13.24 -4.95
C LYS A 48 -20.90 13.54 -4.33
N THR A 49 -20.26 14.62 -4.78
CA THR A 49 -18.94 15.13 -4.35
C THR A 49 -18.55 14.75 -2.92
N ILE A 50 -17.41 14.08 -2.74
CA ILE A 50 -16.95 13.47 -1.46
C ILE A 50 -17.00 14.44 -0.26
N LYS A 51 -16.72 15.72 -0.47
CA LYS A 51 -16.82 16.76 0.58
C LYS A 51 -18.25 17.20 0.91
N LYS A 52 -19.21 17.05 -0.01
CA LYS A 52 -20.62 17.40 0.19
C LYS A 52 -21.44 16.26 0.82
N VAL A 53 -20.94 15.01 0.85
CA VAL A 53 -21.74 13.83 1.30
C VAL A 53 -21.30 13.24 2.64
N ILE A 54 -19.99 13.26 2.96
CA ILE A 54 -19.53 12.76 4.26
C ILE A 54 -18.81 13.89 4.97
N PRO A 55 -19.53 14.64 5.84
CA PRO A 55 -18.89 15.68 6.62
C PRO A 55 -17.78 15.10 7.50
N ILE A 56 -16.77 15.91 7.84
CA ILE A 56 -15.65 15.51 8.73
C ILE A 56 -16.19 14.99 10.08
N HIS A 57 -17.33 15.52 10.51
CA HIS A 57 -18.04 15.14 11.73
C HIS A 57 -19.13 14.08 11.52
N SER A 58 -19.23 13.46 10.34
CA SER A 58 -20.24 12.44 10.03
C SER A 58 -20.18 11.28 11.00
N LYS A 59 -21.33 10.82 11.50
CA LYS A 59 -21.42 9.59 12.31
C LYS A 59 -20.89 8.36 11.57
N ARG A 60 -20.79 8.40 10.23
CA ARG A 60 -20.23 7.32 9.41
C ARG A 60 -18.73 7.11 9.62
N LEU A 61 -18.00 8.14 10.04
CA LEU A 61 -16.56 8.05 10.34
C LEU A 61 -16.29 7.57 11.77
N GLU A 62 -17.34 7.31 12.56
CA GLU A 62 -17.18 6.77 13.91
C GLU A 62 -16.83 5.29 13.83
N THR A 63 -15.67 4.94 14.40
CA THR A 63 -15.25 3.55 14.47
C THR A 63 -16.04 2.83 15.55
N THR A 64 -16.99 2.00 15.12
CA THR A 64 -17.81 1.17 16.03
C THR A 64 -17.25 -0.23 16.18
N GLY A 65 -16.45 -0.70 15.21
CA GLY A 65 -15.96 -2.07 15.12
C GLY A 65 -14.54 -2.15 14.57
N VAL A 66 -13.80 -3.17 15.02
CA VAL A 66 -12.48 -3.54 14.46
C VAL A 66 -12.54 -4.91 13.79
N LYS A 67 -11.84 -5.10 12.67
CA LYS A 67 -11.64 -6.43 12.04
C LYS A 67 -10.18 -6.81 12.15
N VAL A 68 -9.90 -8.01 12.64
CA VAL A 68 -8.54 -8.53 12.79
C VAL A 68 -8.33 -9.62 11.74
N LEU A 69 -7.36 -9.39 10.87
CA LEU A 69 -6.96 -10.29 9.79
C LEU A 69 -5.62 -10.91 10.14
N LEU A 70 -5.57 -12.20 10.35
CA LEU A 70 -4.31 -12.91 10.48
C LEU A 70 -3.83 -13.28 9.08
N ILE A 71 -2.82 -12.58 8.58
CA ILE A 71 -2.25 -12.85 7.26
C ILE A 71 -0.91 -13.55 7.43
N THR A 72 -0.82 -14.74 6.84
CA THR A 72 0.42 -15.49 6.66
C THR A 72 0.91 -15.27 5.24
N LEU A 73 2.05 -14.62 5.09
CA LEU A 73 2.75 -14.41 3.83
C LEU A 73 3.90 -15.40 3.73
N GLN A 74 3.82 -16.35 2.80
CA GLN A 74 4.95 -17.22 2.49
C GLN A 74 5.94 -16.49 1.58
N HIS A 75 7.22 -16.62 1.88
CA HIS A 75 8.30 -16.04 1.09
C HIS A 75 9.52 -16.95 1.07
N LYS A 76 10.17 -17.10 -0.08
CA LYS A 76 11.43 -17.87 -0.21
C LYS A 76 12.69 -17.02 0.00
N SER A 77 12.54 -15.74 0.37
CA SER A 77 13.67 -14.82 0.49
C SER A 77 14.55 -15.12 1.71
N THR A 78 15.87 -15.16 1.49
CA THR A 78 16.86 -14.95 2.55
C THR A 78 16.79 -13.51 3.04
N MET A 79 17.19 -13.27 4.29
CA MET A 79 17.14 -11.93 4.87
C MET A 79 17.95 -10.94 4.01
N ALA A 80 17.29 -9.88 3.54
CA ALA A 80 17.91 -8.86 2.69
C ALA A 80 17.58 -7.46 3.22
N ASP A 81 18.44 -6.48 2.93
CA ASP A 81 18.19 -5.10 3.35
C ASP A 81 17.02 -4.50 2.55
N ALA A 82 16.10 -3.85 3.26
CA ALA A 82 14.99 -3.15 2.64
C ALA A 82 15.54 -1.88 1.97
N ALA A 83 15.26 -1.72 0.67
CA ALA A 83 15.53 -0.51 -0.08
C ALA A 83 14.51 0.58 0.32
N LEU A 84 14.77 1.21 1.47
CA LEU A 84 13.95 2.28 2.02
C LEU A 84 14.33 3.62 1.40
N GLY A 85 13.31 4.41 1.06
CA GLY A 85 13.41 5.83 0.77
C GLY A 85 12.66 6.66 1.79
N PHE A 86 13.04 7.92 1.87
CA PHE A 86 12.59 8.88 2.87
C PHE A 86 12.09 10.14 2.17
N TYR A 87 10.88 10.56 2.53
CA TYR A 87 10.23 11.75 2.03
C TYR A 87 10.04 12.75 3.16
N ARG A 88 10.36 14.02 2.90
CA ARG A 88 9.98 15.15 3.75
C ARG A 88 9.33 16.23 2.88
N SER A 89 8.14 16.62 3.32
CA SER A 89 7.30 17.61 2.67
C SER A 89 7.99 18.97 2.60
N SER A 90 7.64 19.71 1.54
CA SER A 90 8.11 21.09 1.38
C SER A 90 7.39 22.10 2.28
N LEU A 91 6.37 21.66 3.01
CA LEU A 91 5.57 22.48 3.92
C LEU A 91 6.28 22.75 5.25
N HIS A 92 7.30 21.95 5.58
CA HIS A 92 8.13 22.20 6.76
C HIS A 92 9.05 23.41 6.53
N PRO A 93 9.26 24.27 7.56
CA PRO A 93 10.20 25.39 7.46
C PRO A 93 11.63 24.90 7.23
N ASP A 94 11.98 23.74 7.78
CA ASP A 94 13.20 23.00 7.49
C ASP A 94 12.91 21.85 6.52
N ALA A 95 13.23 22.03 5.24
CA ALA A 95 13.14 20.96 4.24
C ALA A 95 14.25 19.90 4.39
N SER A 96 15.09 20.00 5.42
CA SER A 96 16.19 19.05 5.68
C SER A 96 15.63 17.73 6.21
N LEU A 97 16.00 16.63 5.56
CA LEU A 97 15.71 15.27 6.03
C LEU A 97 16.41 14.96 7.36
N PHE A 98 17.47 15.69 7.72
CA PHE A 98 18.29 15.42 8.90
C PHE A 98 17.97 16.41 10.04
N ALA A 99 17.74 15.87 11.23
CA ALA A 99 17.50 16.62 12.45
C ALA A 99 18.81 17.07 13.10
N THR A 100 18.84 18.32 13.56
CA THR A 100 19.94 18.89 14.35
C THR A 100 19.98 18.34 15.79
N VAL A 101 18.86 17.82 16.30
CA VAL A 101 18.73 17.28 17.67
C VAL A 101 18.39 15.79 17.62
N LYS A 102 19.14 15.00 18.38
CA LYS A 102 19.08 13.53 18.43
C LYS A 102 18.01 13.07 19.42
N ASP A 103 16.78 12.86 18.95
CA ASP A 103 15.87 11.95 19.66
C ASP A 103 16.32 10.51 19.39
N TYR A 104 17.05 9.96 20.36
CA TYR A 104 17.74 8.68 20.25
C TYR A 104 16.79 7.46 20.19
N LEU A 105 15.50 7.64 20.52
CA LEU A 105 14.49 6.58 20.68
C LEU A 105 13.21 6.85 19.86
N ALA A 106 13.31 7.41 18.66
CA ALA A 106 12.15 7.68 17.81
C ALA A 106 11.56 6.38 17.21
N VAL A 107 10.83 5.61 18.04
CA VAL A 107 10.13 4.37 17.65
C VAL A 107 9.08 4.62 16.58
N GLU A 108 8.51 5.83 16.56
CA GLU A 108 7.53 6.34 15.59
C GLU A 108 7.93 6.05 14.14
N LYS A 109 9.17 6.36 13.75
CA LYS A 109 9.66 6.20 12.36
C LYS A 109 9.67 4.75 11.92
N GLY A 110 9.85 3.85 12.88
CA GLY A 110 9.93 2.41 12.65
C GLY A 110 8.65 1.68 13.03
N TRP A 111 7.49 2.33 13.17
CA TRP A 111 6.27 1.66 13.62
C TRP A 111 5.90 0.49 12.71
N PHE A 112 6.12 0.64 11.40
CA PHE A 112 5.88 -0.37 10.36
C PHE A 112 7.04 -1.36 10.16
N ALA A 113 8.19 -1.16 10.82
CA ALA A 113 9.35 -2.06 10.75
C ALA A 113 9.04 -3.54 11.04
N PRO A 114 8.10 -3.92 11.93
CA PRO A 114 7.77 -5.33 12.16
C PRO A 114 7.26 -6.05 10.92
N TYR A 115 6.53 -5.35 10.03
CA TYR A 115 6.11 -5.90 8.74
C TYR A 115 7.32 -6.31 7.90
N LEU A 116 8.27 -5.40 7.75
CA LEU A 116 9.49 -5.63 6.96
C LEU A 116 10.31 -6.76 7.59
N PHE A 117 10.54 -6.70 8.90
CA PHE A 117 11.32 -7.71 9.61
C PHE A 117 10.71 -9.11 9.49
N ALA A 118 9.39 -9.23 9.68
CA ALA A 118 8.70 -10.52 9.60
C ALA A 118 8.70 -11.10 8.18
N SER A 119 8.82 -10.26 7.15
CA SER A 119 8.92 -10.64 5.74
C SER A 119 10.37 -10.75 5.26
N ALA A 120 11.31 -11.01 6.18
CA ALA A 120 12.75 -11.14 5.94
C ALA A 120 13.42 -9.93 5.27
N ARG A 121 12.87 -8.72 5.48
CA ARG A 121 13.44 -7.46 5.02
C ARG A 121 13.98 -6.68 6.20
N ARG A 122 15.27 -6.34 6.19
CA ARG A 122 15.91 -5.58 7.27
C ARG A 122 15.69 -4.08 7.03
N PRO A 123 14.87 -3.39 7.85
CA PRO A 123 14.73 -1.93 7.73
C PRO A 123 15.95 -1.23 8.31
N ILE A 124 16.57 -0.35 7.53
CA ILE A 124 17.67 0.51 7.99
C ILE A 124 17.18 1.95 7.94
N ILE A 125 16.77 2.47 9.10
CA ILE A 125 16.28 3.85 9.25
C ILE A 125 17.30 4.63 10.07
N PRO A 126 18.08 5.53 9.45
CA PRO A 126 19.01 6.41 10.15
C PRO A 126 18.33 7.24 11.23
N ARG A 127 18.93 7.23 12.43
CA ARG A 127 18.40 7.92 13.62
C ARG A 127 18.27 9.44 13.44
N SER A 128 19.17 10.02 12.66
CA SER A 128 19.19 11.45 12.37
C SER A 128 18.10 11.88 11.40
N MET A 129 17.41 10.97 10.71
CA MET A 129 16.38 11.36 9.75
C MET A 129 15.03 11.63 10.41
N LYS A 130 14.31 12.63 9.92
CA LYS A 130 12.92 12.96 10.27
C LYS A 130 12.06 12.97 9.00
N PRO A 131 11.75 11.79 8.45
CA PRO A 131 10.85 11.68 7.31
C PRO A 131 9.41 11.90 7.75
N ASP A 132 8.61 12.50 6.88
CA ASP A 132 7.16 12.46 6.99
C ASP A 132 6.62 11.12 6.48
N ILE A 133 7.20 10.60 5.40
CA ILE A 133 6.79 9.31 4.81
C ILE A 133 8.01 8.48 4.52
N ILE A 134 7.89 7.18 4.83
CA ILE A 134 8.92 6.19 4.55
C ILE A 134 8.33 5.19 3.57
N PHE A 135 9.10 4.84 2.54
CA PHE A 135 8.63 3.95 1.49
C PHE A 135 9.66 2.91 1.13
N CYS A 136 9.21 1.77 0.63
CA CYS A 136 10.03 0.63 0.28
C CYS A 136 9.91 0.33 -1.22
N HIS A 137 11.05 0.32 -1.91
CA HIS A 137 11.17 -0.07 -3.32
C HIS A 137 11.63 -1.52 -3.51
N GLY A 138 11.93 -2.24 -2.45
CA GLY A 138 12.35 -3.64 -2.57
C GLY A 138 13.05 -4.15 -1.31
N PRO A 139 13.39 -5.45 -1.27
CA PRO A 139 13.05 -6.46 -2.27
C PRO A 139 11.53 -6.71 -2.35
N PHE A 140 11.04 -7.01 -3.55
CA PHE A 140 9.63 -7.24 -3.81
C PHE A 140 9.24 -8.68 -3.44
N LEU A 141 8.20 -8.84 -2.64
CA LEU A 141 7.54 -10.13 -2.46
C LEU A 141 6.22 -10.10 -3.22
N SER A 142 5.91 -11.14 -3.96
CA SER A 142 4.67 -11.15 -4.75
C SER A 142 3.42 -11.10 -3.86
N GLY A 143 3.53 -11.59 -2.62
CA GLY A 143 2.46 -11.47 -1.65
C GLY A 143 2.26 -10.08 -1.05
N ASP A 144 3.17 -9.11 -1.25
CA ASP A 144 2.93 -7.71 -0.86
C ASP A 144 1.70 -7.13 -1.58
N TYR A 145 1.56 -7.45 -2.88
CA TYR A 145 0.38 -7.07 -3.67
C TYR A 145 -0.90 -7.68 -3.10
N ARG A 146 -0.84 -8.99 -2.78
CA ARG A 146 -2.00 -9.73 -2.27
C ARG A 146 -2.43 -9.26 -0.89
N ILE A 147 -1.48 -8.80 -0.06
CA ILE A 147 -1.81 -8.16 1.22
C ILE A 147 -2.61 -6.89 0.95
N GLY A 148 -2.13 -6.00 0.07
CA GLY A 148 -2.88 -4.79 -0.31
C GLY A 148 -4.28 -5.09 -0.86
N GLU A 149 -4.40 -6.08 -1.74
CA GLU A 149 -5.71 -6.53 -2.27
C GLU A 149 -6.62 -7.09 -1.18
N THR A 150 -6.08 -7.87 -0.24
CA THR A 150 -6.84 -8.44 0.88
C THR A 150 -7.32 -7.33 1.81
N LEU A 151 -6.45 -6.39 2.18
CA LEU A 151 -6.81 -5.26 3.02
C LEU A 151 -7.89 -4.40 2.36
N LEU A 152 -7.79 -4.16 1.05
CA LEU A 152 -8.82 -3.46 0.28
C LEU A 152 -10.14 -4.24 0.27
N LYS A 153 -10.10 -5.54 -0.02
CA LYS A 153 -11.30 -6.40 -0.08
C LYS A 153 -12.03 -6.45 1.26
N GLU A 154 -11.29 -6.47 2.36
CA GLU A 154 -11.83 -6.55 3.72
C GLU A 154 -12.14 -5.18 4.35
N SER A 155 -11.86 -4.08 3.64
CA SER A 155 -12.17 -2.72 4.09
C SER A 155 -13.68 -2.47 4.12
N ALA A 156 -14.13 -1.75 5.15
CA ALA A 156 -15.56 -1.49 5.35
C ALA A 156 -16.14 -0.45 4.38
N SER A 157 -15.35 0.53 3.99
CA SER A 157 -15.72 1.60 3.06
C SER A 157 -14.55 1.86 2.12
N VAL A 158 -14.83 2.07 0.84
CA VAL A 158 -13.80 2.32 -0.18
C VAL A 158 -14.14 3.55 -0.99
N ILE A 159 -13.18 4.47 -1.12
CA ILE A 159 -13.21 5.60 -2.04
C ILE A 159 -12.31 5.24 -3.22
N CYS A 160 -12.90 4.92 -4.37
CA CYS A 160 -12.15 4.53 -5.56
C CYS A 160 -12.13 5.66 -6.60
N LEU A 161 -10.94 6.14 -6.96
CA LEU A 161 -10.73 7.21 -7.94
C LEU A 161 -10.17 6.68 -9.27
N CYS A 162 -10.33 5.40 -9.54
CA CYS A 162 -9.91 4.74 -10.78
C CYS A 162 -10.75 3.50 -11.07
N ASP A 163 -10.72 3.05 -12.32
CA ASP A 163 -11.47 1.88 -12.75
C ASP A 163 -10.92 0.59 -12.08
N PRO A 164 -11.80 -0.35 -11.69
CA PRO A 164 -11.35 -1.66 -11.22
C PRO A 164 -10.60 -2.40 -12.33
N PRO A 165 -9.72 -3.35 -11.97
CA PRO A 165 -9.01 -4.15 -12.96
C PRO A 165 -10.02 -4.92 -13.81
N PRO A 166 -9.76 -5.09 -15.11
CA PRO A 166 -10.62 -5.88 -15.96
C PRO A 166 -10.76 -7.28 -15.35
N PRO A 167 -11.96 -7.88 -15.35
CA PRO A 167 -12.15 -9.22 -14.83
C PRO A 167 -11.20 -10.17 -15.56
N THR A 168 -10.44 -10.95 -14.78
CA THR A 168 -9.54 -11.96 -15.33
C THR A 168 -10.39 -12.94 -16.13
N THR A 169 -10.42 -12.77 -17.45
CA THR A 169 -11.08 -13.72 -18.32
C THR A 169 -10.29 -15.02 -18.15
N PRO A 170 -10.92 -16.15 -17.77
CA PRO A 170 -10.21 -17.41 -17.75
C PRO A 170 -9.71 -17.63 -19.17
N THR A 171 -8.40 -17.51 -19.36
CA THR A 171 -7.77 -17.96 -20.61
C THR A 171 -8.26 -19.38 -20.82
N PRO A 172 -8.85 -19.72 -21.98
CA PRO A 172 -9.19 -21.10 -22.27
C PRO A 172 -7.94 -21.91 -22.00
N GLN A 173 -8.02 -22.85 -21.06
CA GLN A 173 -7.00 -23.87 -20.90
C GLN A 173 -6.90 -24.51 -22.27
N GLU A 174 -5.85 -24.17 -23.00
CA GLU A 174 -5.48 -24.86 -24.20
C GLU A 174 -5.23 -26.29 -23.72
N ASN A 175 -6.17 -27.17 -24.07
CA ASN A 175 -6.12 -28.59 -23.77
C ASN A 175 -4.79 -29.13 -24.29
N ALA A 176 -3.78 -29.17 -23.43
CA ALA A 176 -2.65 -30.06 -23.60
C ALA A 176 -3.21 -31.47 -23.47
N GLN A 177 -3.70 -31.97 -24.61
CA GLN A 177 -4.09 -33.35 -24.79
C GLN A 177 -2.94 -34.22 -24.27
N HIS A 178 -3.26 -35.07 -23.31
CA HIS A 178 -2.48 -36.25 -23.00
C HIS A 178 -2.28 -37.04 -24.30
N GLY A 179 -1.10 -36.90 -24.89
CA GLY A 179 -0.55 -37.81 -25.86
C GLY A 179 0.55 -38.63 -25.19
N ASP A 180 0.14 -39.60 -24.38
CA ASP A 180 1.01 -40.69 -23.92
C ASP A 180 1.44 -41.50 -25.15
N HIS A 181 2.61 -41.22 -25.72
CA HIS A 181 3.38 -42.16 -26.53
C HIS A 181 4.88 -41.79 -26.47
N ILE A 182 5.55 -42.19 -25.38
CA ILE A 182 7.02 -42.30 -25.37
C ILE A 182 7.39 -43.47 -26.28
N ASN A 183 7.66 -43.18 -27.54
CA ASN A 183 8.15 -44.16 -28.52
C ASN A 183 9.67 -44.31 -28.34
N LEU A 184 10.06 -45.28 -27.52
CA LEU A 184 11.44 -45.73 -27.26
C LEU A 184 12.04 -46.50 -28.46
N LYS A 185 12.09 -45.87 -29.63
CA LYS A 185 12.89 -46.36 -30.77
C LYS A 185 13.45 -45.17 -31.52
N THR A 186 14.71 -44.86 -31.26
CA THR A 186 15.79 -44.54 -32.22
C THR A 186 16.91 -43.81 -31.45
N LEU A 187 17.69 -44.57 -30.68
CA LEU A 187 19.00 -44.12 -30.19
C LEU A 187 19.97 -44.13 -31.38
N SER A 188 20.14 -43.01 -32.06
CA SER A 188 21.27 -42.79 -32.97
C SER A 188 22.34 -42.00 -32.23
N LEU A 189 23.40 -42.71 -31.80
CA LEU A 189 24.63 -42.12 -31.29
C LEU A 189 25.32 -41.33 -32.42
N PRO A 190 25.62 -40.02 -32.26
CA PRO A 190 26.47 -39.34 -33.21
C PRO A 190 27.94 -39.70 -32.96
N SER A 191 28.61 -40.12 -34.03
CA SER A 191 30.04 -40.42 -34.09
C SER A 191 30.89 -39.22 -33.69
N ILE A 192 31.78 -39.41 -32.71
CA ILE A 192 32.71 -38.40 -32.17
C ILE A 192 33.99 -38.38 -33.03
N SER A 193 33.87 -38.07 -34.31
CA SER A 193 35.02 -37.91 -35.20
C SER A 193 34.82 -36.70 -36.12
N ASN A 194 35.11 -35.51 -35.57
CA ASN A 194 35.70 -34.36 -36.27
C ASN A 194 35.91 -33.22 -35.26
N LEU A 195 36.96 -33.38 -34.45
CA LEU A 195 37.64 -32.28 -33.77
C LEU A 195 38.26 -31.38 -34.84
N LEU A 196 38.12 -30.05 -34.65
CA LEU A 196 38.82 -28.95 -35.35
C LEU A 196 38.19 -28.47 -36.67
N SER A 197 37.04 -27.82 -36.56
CA SER A 197 36.69 -26.71 -37.47
C SER A 197 36.12 -25.57 -36.63
N ARG A 198 36.97 -24.60 -36.30
CA ARG A 198 36.61 -23.34 -35.64
C ARG A 198 35.72 -22.52 -36.58
N SER A 199 34.42 -22.76 -36.56
CA SER A 199 33.44 -21.85 -37.13
C SER A 199 33.27 -20.67 -36.18
N ARG A 200 33.77 -19.50 -36.60
CA ARG A 200 33.46 -18.22 -35.97
C ARG A 200 32.10 -17.76 -36.50
N THR A 201 31.01 -18.27 -35.93
CA THR A 201 29.75 -17.54 -36.00
C THR A 201 29.84 -16.36 -35.04
N PRO A 202 29.53 -15.12 -35.47
CA PRO A 202 29.51 -13.97 -34.57
C PRO A 202 28.53 -14.29 -33.43
N SER A 203 28.98 -14.08 -32.19
CA SER A 203 28.12 -14.18 -31.01
C SER A 203 26.88 -13.34 -31.27
N PRO A 204 25.65 -13.86 -31.07
CA PRO A 204 24.46 -13.02 -31.15
C PRO A 204 24.68 -11.82 -30.23
N GLU A 205 24.43 -10.64 -30.77
CA GLU A 205 24.42 -9.40 -30.01
C GLU A 205 23.43 -9.61 -28.84
N PRO A 206 23.80 -9.29 -27.59
CA PRO A 206 22.92 -9.53 -26.46
C PRO A 206 21.68 -8.64 -26.64
N GLU A 207 20.60 -9.20 -27.17
CA GLU A 207 19.29 -8.57 -27.09
C GLU A 207 19.05 -8.32 -25.60
N LEU A 208 18.97 -7.04 -25.22
CA LEU A 208 18.51 -6.68 -23.88
C LEU A 208 17.20 -7.43 -23.67
N ALA A 209 17.21 -8.37 -22.70
CA ALA A 209 16.03 -9.10 -22.33
C ALA A 209 14.89 -8.10 -22.17
N SER A 210 13.82 -8.26 -22.94
CA SER A 210 12.67 -7.36 -22.89
C SER A 210 12.18 -7.33 -21.44
N VAL A 211 12.27 -6.16 -20.81
CA VAL A 211 11.85 -5.97 -19.42
C VAL A 211 10.37 -6.35 -19.35
N PRO A 212 9.99 -7.38 -18.57
CA PRO A 212 8.58 -7.73 -18.43
C PRO A 212 7.83 -6.51 -17.89
N GLN A 213 6.77 -6.11 -18.61
CA GLN A 213 6.03 -4.92 -18.25
C GLN A 213 5.35 -5.14 -16.90
N PRO A 214 5.42 -4.16 -15.97
CA PRO A 214 4.82 -4.32 -14.66
C PRO A 214 3.31 -4.49 -14.80
N PRO A 215 2.66 -5.32 -13.95
CA PRO A 215 1.24 -5.63 -14.05
C PRO A 215 0.41 -4.34 -14.15
N VAL A 216 -0.51 -4.32 -15.10
CA VAL A 216 -1.43 -3.22 -15.38
C VAL A 216 -2.84 -3.74 -15.11
N PRO A 217 -3.69 -3.01 -14.36
CA PRO A 217 -3.59 -1.60 -13.93
C PRO A 217 -2.99 -1.31 -12.53
N ARG A 218 -1.80 -0.68 -12.48
CA ARG A 218 -1.20 -0.24 -11.21
C ARG A 218 -2.08 0.76 -10.45
N ARG A 219 -2.40 0.43 -9.21
CA ARG A 219 -3.14 1.27 -8.25
C ARG A 219 -2.39 1.31 -6.92
N LEU A 220 -2.71 2.30 -6.11
CA LEU A 220 -2.24 2.43 -4.73
C LEU A 220 -3.47 2.42 -3.83
N VAL A 221 -3.47 1.55 -2.83
CA VAL A 221 -4.45 1.55 -1.74
C VAL A 221 -3.83 2.26 -0.56
N ILE A 222 -4.53 3.23 0.00
CA ILE A 222 -4.13 4.00 1.18
C ILE A 222 -5.18 3.75 2.25
N LEU A 223 -4.76 3.27 3.42
CA LEU A 223 -5.68 2.93 4.52
C LEU A 223 -5.02 3.14 5.88
N LEU A 224 -5.86 3.28 6.91
CA LEU A 224 -5.40 3.17 8.29
C LEU A 224 -5.30 1.69 8.66
N VAL A 225 -4.13 1.27 9.12
CA VAL A 225 -3.85 -0.11 9.51
C VAL A 225 -3.29 -0.16 10.92
N GLY A 226 -3.71 -1.14 11.71
CA GLY A 226 -3.00 -1.54 12.91
C GLY A 226 -2.24 -2.84 12.71
N LEU A 227 -1.03 -2.93 13.26
CA LEU A 227 -0.25 -4.16 13.26
C LEU A 227 -0.18 -4.74 14.67
N LYS A 228 -0.38 -6.06 14.78
CA LYS A 228 -0.22 -6.79 16.03
C LYS A 228 0.55 -8.08 15.77
N PRO A 229 1.44 -8.50 16.67
CA PRO A 229 2.13 -9.78 16.51
C PRO A 229 1.12 -10.93 16.50
N HIS A 230 1.43 -12.01 15.78
CA HIS A 230 0.59 -13.23 15.78
C HIS A 230 0.44 -13.85 17.18
N ARG A 231 1.42 -13.62 18.06
CA ARG A 231 1.43 -14.06 19.48
C ARG A 231 1.88 -12.89 20.35
N LYS A 232 2.47 -13.17 21.53
CA LYS A 232 2.90 -12.12 22.48
C LYS A 232 4.12 -11.31 22.04
N LEU A 233 4.97 -11.84 21.16
CA LEU A 233 6.26 -11.22 20.78
C LEU A 233 6.34 -11.03 19.27
N TRP A 234 6.86 -9.88 18.83
CA TRP A 234 7.09 -9.56 17.41
C TRP A 234 8.02 -10.54 16.70
N SER A 235 9.03 -11.07 17.40
CA SER A 235 9.93 -12.09 16.86
C SER A 235 9.22 -13.37 16.42
N LEU A 236 8.05 -13.69 16.99
CA LEU A 236 7.25 -14.87 16.63
C LEU A 236 6.43 -14.68 15.34
N SER A 237 6.38 -13.44 14.83
CA SER A 237 5.75 -13.10 13.56
C SER A 237 6.68 -13.39 12.38
N ALA A 238 8.00 -13.48 12.63
CA ALA A 238 8.99 -13.94 11.67
C ALA A 238 9.21 -15.44 11.83
N ARG A 239 8.82 -16.24 10.84
CA ARG A 239 9.07 -17.68 10.79
C ARG A 239 9.95 -18.01 9.59
N PRO A 240 10.68 -19.13 9.62
CA PRO A 240 11.44 -19.56 8.46
C PRO A 240 10.52 -19.71 7.23
N GLY A 241 10.73 -18.84 6.23
CA GLY A 241 9.97 -18.83 4.99
C GLY A 241 8.54 -18.26 5.07
N GLU A 242 8.13 -17.73 6.23
CA GLU A 242 6.78 -17.21 6.42
C GLU A 242 6.75 -16.00 7.36
N SER A 243 5.94 -15.00 7.02
CA SER A 243 5.57 -13.88 7.88
C SER A 243 4.15 -14.09 8.36
N VAL A 244 3.90 -13.95 9.66
CA VAL A 244 2.56 -14.14 10.24
C VAL A 244 2.22 -12.94 11.12
N ILE A 245 1.32 -12.06 10.64
CA ILE A 245 0.98 -10.80 11.32
C ILE A 245 -0.53 -10.62 11.38
N ASN A 246 -1.01 -10.06 12.49
CA ASN A 246 -2.38 -9.55 12.59
C ASN A 246 -2.45 -8.13 12.03
N TYR A 247 -3.29 -7.91 11.02
CA TYR A 247 -3.64 -6.62 10.46
C TYR A 247 -5.01 -6.23 10.98
N ILE A 248 -5.15 -5.00 11.47
CA ILE A 248 -6.38 -4.52 12.08
C ILE A 248 -6.94 -3.39 11.22
N LEU A 249 -8.17 -3.58 10.75
CA LEU A 249 -8.93 -2.60 9.99
C LEU A 249 -10.00 -1.97 10.87
N LEU A 250 -10.22 -0.67 10.70
CA LEU A 250 -11.24 0.09 11.42
C LEU A 250 -12.41 0.38 10.49
N ASN A 251 -13.63 0.05 10.91
CA ASN A 251 -14.80 0.23 10.03
C ASN A 251 -15.15 1.70 9.74
N GLY A 252 -14.78 2.61 10.63
CA GLY A 252 -14.99 4.06 10.45
C GLY A 252 -13.97 4.71 9.51
N CYS A 253 -12.90 4.01 9.12
CA CYS A 253 -11.85 4.55 8.27
C CYS A 253 -12.02 4.06 6.82
N PRO A 254 -12.18 4.97 5.83
CA PRO A 254 -12.26 4.57 4.43
C PRO A 254 -10.89 4.15 3.88
N ALA A 255 -10.86 3.16 2.99
CA ALA A 255 -9.70 2.91 2.14
C ALA A 255 -9.80 3.77 0.89
N ILE A 256 -8.70 4.40 0.48
CA ILE A 256 -8.63 5.23 -0.73
C ILE A 256 -7.86 4.45 -1.80
N VAL A 257 -8.41 4.35 -3.01
CA VAL A 257 -7.77 3.68 -4.14
C VAL A 257 -7.53 4.69 -5.25
N ILE A 258 -6.27 4.83 -5.66
CA ILE A 258 -5.85 5.79 -6.68
C ILE A 258 -5.03 5.09 -7.79
N PRO A 259 -5.02 5.63 -9.02
CA PRO A 259 -4.16 5.11 -10.06
C PRO A 259 -2.70 5.49 -9.80
N ALA A 260 -1.77 4.54 -9.83
CA ALA A 260 -0.36 4.78 -9.52
C ALA A 260 0.48 5.01 -10.79
N LYS A 261 1.46 5.93 -10.71
CA LYS A 261 2.52 6.14 -11.71
C LYS A 261 3.52 4.99 -11.73
N VAL A 262 4.26 4.87 -12.83
CA VAL A 262 5.46 4.03 -12.88
C VAL A 262 6.44 4.55 -11.83
N GLY A 263 7.02 3.66 -11.03
CA GLY A 263 7.97 4.04 -9.98
C GLY A 263 7.34 4.40 -8.63
N ALA A 264 6.00 4.39 -8.51
CA ALA A 264 5.36 4.44 -7.19
C ALA A 264 5.87 3.29 -6.30
N PRO A 265 6.09 3.52 -5.00
CA PRO A 265 6.65 2.53 -4.09
C PRO A 265 5.74 1.30 -3.97
N LEU A 266 6.31 0.18 -3.53
CA LEU A 266 5.52 -1.02 -3.27
C LEU A 266 4.68 -0.86 -2.01
N VAL A 267 5.33 -0.40 -0.94
CA VAL A 267 4.70 -0.10 0.33
C VAL A 267 5.24 1.24 0.82
N ALA A 268 4.38 2.08 1.38
CA ALA A 268 4.77 3.30 2.07
C ALA A 268 3.95 3.46 3.34
N TRP A 269 4.47 4.20 4.31
CA TRP A 269 3.73 4.52 5.53
C TRP A 269 4.05 5.94 5.99
N ASP A 270 3.04 6.56 6.58
CA ASP A 270 3.18 7.82 7.29
C ASP A 270 4.07 7.62 8.52
N GLY A 271 4.99 8.53 8.77
CA GLY A 271 5.86 8.51 9.94
C GLY A 271 5.10 8.70 11.25
N LEU A 272 3.90 9.31 11.18
CA LEU A 272 3.04 9.49 12.34
C LEU A 272 2.35 8.18 12.74
N THR A 273 2.39 7.88 14.04
CA THR A 273 1.62 6.78 14.62
C THR A 273 0.18 7.22 14.91
N LEU A 274 -0.69 6.25 15.16
CA LEU A 274 -2.07 6.51 15.55
C LEU A 274 -2.15 7.28 16.88
N GLU A 275 -1.23 7.03 17.81
CA GLU A 275 -1.10 7.81 19.05
C GLU A 275 -0.88 9.30 18.74
N GLN A 276 0.01 9.61 17.80
CA GLN A 276 0.32 10.98 17.41
C GLN A 276 -0.83 11.63 16.66
N LEU A 277 -1.51 10.88 15.79
CA LEU A 277 -2.73 11.34 15.14
C LEU A 277 -3.82 11.66 16.17
N TRP A 278 -3.99 10.85 17.23
CA TRP A 278 -4.99 11.12 18.27
C TRP A 278 -4.77 12.41 19.05
N ALA A 279 -3.52 12.87 19.14
CA ALA A 279 -3.14 14.14 19.75
C ALA A 279 -3.46 15.36 18.86
N VAL A 280 -3.82 15.15 17.59
CA VAL A 280 -4.27 16.22 16.68
C VAL A 280 -5.72 16.59 16.98
N GLU A 281 -6.00 17.89 16.97
CA GLU A 281 -7.34 18.44 17.12
C GLU A 281 -8.02 18.55 15.76
N LEU A 282 -9.28 18.14 15.72
CA LEU A 282 -10.12 18.29 14.53
C LEU A 282 -10.63 19.74 14.45
N PRO A 283 -10.87 20.26 13.25
CA PRO A 283 -11.55 21.54 13.09
C PRO A 283 -12.95 21.50 13.74
N GLU A 284 -13.41 22.61 14.31
CA GLU A 284 -14.70 22.68 15.00
C GLU A 284 -15.89 22.70 14.02
N ASN A 285 -15.71 23.33 12.86
CA ASN A 285 -16.71 23.43 11.81
C ASN A 285 -16.08 23.13 10.44
N GLU A 286 -16.92 22.73 9.48
CA GLU A 286 -16.46 22.49 8.11
C GLU A 286 -16.02 23.80 7.45
N GLY A 287 -14.84 23.77 6.82
CA GLY A 287 -14.28 24.94 6.13
C GLY A 287 -13.53 25.93 7.03
N THR A 288 -13.59 25.77 8.35
CA THR A 288 -12.71 26.50 9.27
C THR A 288 -11.45 25.69 9.55
N PRO A 289 -10.24 26.28 9.47
CA PRO A 289 -9.03 25.59 9.82
C PRO A 289 -9.02 25.21 11.30
N SER A 290 -8.36 24.10 11.64
CA SER A 290 -8.13 23.72 13.04
C SER A 290 -7.38 24.82 13.78
N VAL A 291 -7.65 24.99 15.08
CA VAL A 291 -7.05 26.04 15.92
C VAL A 291 -5.52 25.99 15.88
N SER A 292 -4.97 24.77 15.79
CA SER A 292 -3.52 24.54 15.72
C SER A 292 -2.96 24.49 14.30
N GLY A 293 -3.80 24.39 13.26
CA GLY A 293 -3.39 24.14 11.87
C GLY A 293 -2.75 22.76 11.62
N LYS A 294 -2.63 21.92 12.66
CA LYS A 294 -1.92 20.64 12.57
C LYS A 294 -2.66 19.62 11.71
N PHE A 295 -4.00 19.62 11.77
CA PHE A 295 -4.82 18.73 10.96
C PHE A 295 -4.59 18.99 9.47
N GLU A 296 -4.69 20.26 9.06
CA GLU A 296 -4.46 20.68 7.68
C GLU A 296 -3.02 20.37 7.26
N GLY A 297 -2.04 20.59 8.14
CA GLY A 297 -0.64 20.23 7.91
C GLY A 297 -0.46 18.75 7.59
N VAL A 298 -1.04 17.83 8.38
CA VAL A 298 -0.95 16.38 8.13
C VAL A 298 -1.61 16.01 6.80
N VAL A 299 -2.80 16.55 6.53
CA VAL A 299 -3.51 16.31 5.26
C VAL A 299 -2.70 16.79 4.07
N ASP A 300 -2.10 17.98 4.16
CA ASP A 300 -1.34 18.60 3.09
C ASP A 300 -0.02 17.85 2.82
N VAL A 301 0.68 17.41 3.87
CA VAL A 301 1.89 16.58 3.78
C VAL A 301 1.60 15.24 3.08
N LEU A 302 0.54 14.54 3.50
CA LEU A 302 0.13 13.28 2.88
C LEU A 302 -0.29 13.50 1.42
N PHE A 303 -1.08 14.54 1.16
CA PHE A 303 -1.53 14.87 -0.19
C PHE A 303 -0.35 15.19 -1.13
N GLU A 304 0.64 15.97 -0.68
CA GLU A 304 1.82 16.32 -1.49
C GLU A 304 2.58 15.06 -1.92
N TYR A 305 2.77 14.09 -1.03
CA TYR A 305 3.41 12.82 -1.37
C TYR A 305 2.57 11.96 -2.32
N ILE A 306 1.25 11.89 -2.08
CA ILE A 306 0.35 11.14 -2.93
C ILE A 306 0.29 11.75 -4.35
N ASP A 307 0.36 13.08 -4.48
CA ASP A 307 0.41 13.79 -5.78
C ASP A 307 1.65 13.37 -6.61
N LEU A 308 2.77 13.04 -5.95
CA LEU A 308 3.95 12.49 -6.62
C LEU A 308 3.69 11.08 -7.18
N CYS A 309 2.90 10.27 -6.47
CA CYS A 309 2.66 8.86 -6.78
C CYS A 309 1.52 8.63 -7.78
N ILE A 310 0.57 9.56 -7.90
CA ILE A 310 -0.68 9.37 -8.66
C ILE A 310 -0.51 9.62 -10.17
N ASN A 311 -1.13 8.79 -11.00
CA ASN A 311 -1.28 9.05 -12.43
C ASN A 311 -2.60 9.78 -12.72
N TRP A 312 -2.53 11.12 -12.82
CA TRP A 312 -3.68 11.99 -13.04
C TRP A 312 -4.48 11.69 -14.31
N GLU A 313 -3.85 11.16 -15.36
CA GLU A 313 -4.54 10.81 -16.62
C GLU A 313 -5.55 9.67 -16.45
N ARG A 314 -5.35 8.83 -15.43
CA ARG A 314 -6.18 7.66 -15.13
C ARG A 314 -7.17 7.92 -13.99
N VAL A 315 -7.21 9.14 -13.45
CA VAL A 315 -8.13 9.49 -12.36
C VAL A 315 -9.53 9.64 -12.92
N ARG A 316 -10.49 8.95 -12.30
CA ARG A 316 -11.91 9.09 -12.59
C ARG A 316 -12.58 9.79 -11.42
N VAL A 317 -13.29 10.85 -11.73
CA VAL A 317 -14.13 11.59 -10.80
C VAL A 317 -15.57 11.39 -11.25
N PRO A 318 -16.51 11.05 -10.35
CA PRO A 318 -17.92 11.02 -10.69
C PRO A 318 -18.38 12.42 -11.12
N GLU A 319 -18.94 12.52 -12.32
CA GLU A 319 -19.56 13.76 -12.81
C GLU A 319 -20.91 13.95 -12.10
N PRO A 320 -21.28 15.18 -11.69
CA PRO A 320 -22.58 15.43 -11.08
C PRO A 320 -23.70 15.27 -12.12
N GLU A 321 -24.75 14.52 -11.78
CA GLU A 321 -25.88 14.22 -12.68
C GLU A 321 -26.78 15.43 -13.03
N ASP A 322 -26.67 16.55 -12.30
CA ASP A 322 -27.49 17.75 -12.50
C ASP A 322 -26.67 18.94 -13.04
N PRO A 323 -26.81 19.32 -14.33
CA PRO A 323 -26.16 20.50 -14.91
C PRO A 323 -26.86 21.84 -14.58
N SER A 324 -27.89 21.84 -13.73
CA SER A 324 -28.79 23.00 -13.53
C SER A 324 -29.01 23.42 -12.06
N GLY A 325 -27.94 23.59 -11.29
CA GLY A 325 -28.04 24.16 -9.94
C GLY A 325 -26.70 24.62 -9.38
N ASP A 326 -26.51 25.95 -9.33
CA ASP A 326 -25.41 26.72 -8.74
C ASP A 326 -23.98 26.42 -9.20
N THR A 327 -23.43 27.42 -9.91
CA THR A 327 -22.04 27.61 -10.29
C THR A 327 -21.13 27.81 -9.07
N ASP A 328 -20.91 26.75 -8.30
CA ASP A 328 -19.68 26.61 -7.51
C ASP A 328 -18.77 25.63 -8.26
N ASN A 329 -17.61 26.13 -8.70
CA ASN A 329 -16.60 25.46 -9.52
C ASN A 329 -16.60 23.92 -9.45
N PRO A 330 -16.47 23.19 -10.59
CA PRO A 330 -16.27 21.75 -10.54
C PRO A 330 -15.04 21.47 -9.68
N SER A 331 -15.25 20.80 -8.53
CA SER A 331 -14.17 20.49 -7.60
C SER A 331 -13.12 19.72 -8.35
N SER A 332 -11.90 20.24 -8.43
CA SER A 332 -10.85 19.61 -9.22
C SER A 332 -10.58 18.19 -8.70
N PRO A 333 -10.10 17.24 -9.54
CA PRO A 333 -9.72 15.91 -9.07
C PRO A 333 -8.74 15.95 -7.88
N LYS A 334 -7.90 16.99 -7.83
CA LYS A 334 -7.01 17.28 -6.70
C LYS A 334 -7.77 17.61 -5.41
N ASP A 335 -8.82 18.43 -5.48
CA ASP A 335 -9.63 18.79 -4.33
C ASP A 335 -10.41 17.61 -3.76
N ILE A 336 -10.84 16.71 -4.64
CA ILE A 336 -11.54 15.48 -4.28
C ILE A 336 -10.59 14.53 -3.57
N LEU A 337 -9.39 14.31 -4.13
CA LEU A 337 -8.36 13.49 -3.49
C LEU A 337 -7.95 14.07 -2.13
N LYS A 338 -7.72 15.39 -2.06
CA LYS A 338 -7.41 16.08 -0.80
C LYS A 338 -8.55 15.92 0.22
N GLY A 339 -9.81 15.97 -0.23
CA GLY A 339 -10.97 15.67 0.59
C GLY A 339 -10.99 14.24 1.10
N ALA A 340 -10.70 13.24 0.26
CA ALA A 340 -10.63 11.85 0.65
C ALA A 340 -9.53 11.61 1.71
N VAL A 341 -8.33 12.21 1.52
CA VAL A 341 -7.24 12.16 2.50
C VAL A 341 -7.67 12.82 3.81
N ALA A 342 -8.33 13.97 3.77
CA ALA A 342 -8.85 14.64 4.96
C ALA A 342 -9.85 13.75 5.71
N LEU A 343 -10.73 13.03 5.02
CA LEU A 343 -11.67 12.09 5.64
C LEU A 343 -10.96 10.92 6.29
N LEU A 344 -9.93 10.35 5.66
CA LEU A 344 -9.13 9.27 6.23
C LEU A 344 -8.43 9.73 7.51
N VAL A 345 -7.75 10.89 7.48
CA VAL A 345 -7.07 11.46 8.65
C VAL A 345 -8.08 11.77 9.75
N ALA A 346 -9.23 12.37 9.41
CA ALA A 346 -10.27 12.68 10.39
C ALA A 346 -10.82 11.41 11.06
N ALA A 347 -11.10 10.36 10.28
CA ALA A 347 -11.53 9.08 10.81
C ALA A 347 -10.48 8.46 11.74
N ALA A 348 -9.19 8.53 11.37
CA ALA A 348 -8.10 8.07 12.21
C ALA A 348 -8.06 8.80 13.56
N ILE A 349 -8.18 10.13 13.56
CA ILE A 349 -8.22 10.93 14.80
C ILE A 349 -9.44 10.57 15.65
N ARG A 350 -10.62 10.38 15.03
CA ARG A 350 -11.87 10.06 15.74
C ARG A 350 -11.89 8.65 16.34
N SER A 351 -11.08 7.73 15.81
CA SER A 351 -10.97 6.37 16.35
C SER A 351 -10.57 6.34 17.84
N LYS A 352 -9.97 7.43 18.37
CA LYS A 352 -9.68 7.62 19.81
C LYS A 352 -10.91 7.57 20.73
N SER A 353 -12.11 7.71 20.20
CA SER A 353 -13.37 7.61 20.96
C SER A 353 -13.83 6.16 21.16
N SER A 354 -13.34 5.23 20.33
CA SER A 354 -13.80 3.83 20.33
C SER A 354 -13.11 3.01 21.40
N LYS A 355 -13.90 2.30 22.21
CA LYS A 355 -13.40 1.38 23.24
C LYS A 355 -12.74 0.14 22.63
N GLU A 356 -13.26 -0.33 21.51
CA GLU A 356 -12.72 -1.53 20.84
C GLU A 356 -11.34 -1.25 20.26
N VAL A 357 -11.15 -0.08 19.63
CA VAL A 357 -9.86 0.36 19.12
C VAL A 357 -8.83 0.41 20.24
N LYS A 358 -9.14 1.05 21.37
CA LYS A 358 -8.23 1.11 22.53
C LYS A 358 -7.87 -0.26 23.11
N LYS A 359 -8.70 -1.27 22.91
CA LYS A 359 -8.48 -2.62 23.43
C LYS A 359 -7.64 -3.47 22.47
N GLU A 360 -7.96 -3.44 21.18
CA GLU A 360 -7.37 -4.37 20.22
C GLU A 360 -6.16 -3.82 19.47
N VAL A 361 -6.09 -2.49 19.28
CA VAL A 361 -5.09 -1.82 18.46
C VAL A 361 -3.89 -1.37 19.30
N ASP A 362 -2.69 -1.73 18.85
CA ASP A 362 -1.45 -1.16 19.36
C ASP A 362 -1.20 0.19 18.68
N ILE A 363 -1.46 1.28 19.40
CA ILE A 363 -1.46 2.65 18.85
C ILE A 363 -0.07 3.12 18.39
N ASP A 364 1.00 2.51 18.92
CA ASP A 364 2.39 2.79 18.53
C ASP A 364 2.81 2.04 17.27
N ARG A 365 2.00 1.06 16.86
CA ARG A 365 2.22 0.16 15.71
C ARG A 365 1.07 0.21 14.72
N SER A 366 0.40 1.35 14.71
CA SER A 366 -0.72 1.64 13.83
C SER A 366 -0.56 3.01 13.21
N GLY A 367 -1.05 3.19 12.00
CA GLY A 367 -0.89 4.43 11.25
C GLY A 367 -1.40 4.29 9.83
N ILE A 368 -1.21 5.34 9.03
CA ILE A 368 -1.61 5.32 7.62
C ILE A 368 -0.52 4.61 6.81
N ALA A 369 -0.92 3.61 6.04
CA ALA A 369 -0.03 2.86 5.18
C ALA A 369 -0.63 2.70 3.77
N MET A 370 0.26 2.47 2.81
CA MET A 370 -0.03 2.47 1.39
C MET A 370 0.54 1.20 0.77
N TRP A 371 -0.25 0.50 -0.02
CA TRP A 371 0.19 -0.67 -0.78
C TRP A 371 -0.09 -0.49 -2.26
N ARG A 372 0.90 -0.83 -3.09
CA ARG A 372 0.71 -0.98 -4.52
C ARG A 372 -0.07 -2.27 -4.78
N ILE A 373 -1.13 -2.17 -5.56
CA ILE A 373 -1.95 -3.29 -6.02
C ILE A 373 -2.03 -3.28 -7.55
N PRO A 374 -2.26 -4.44 -8.18
CA PRO A 374 -2.38 -4.53 -9.63
C PRO A 374 -3.72 -4.05 -10.18
#